data_AF-A7RIB5-F1
#
_entry.id   AF-A7RIB5-F1
#
_cell.length_a   1.000
_cell.length_b   1.000
_cell.length_c   1.000
_cell.angle_alpha   90.00
_cell.angle_beta   90.00
_cell.angle_gamma   90.00
#
_symmetry.space_group_name_H-M   'P 1'
#
loop_
_entity.id
_entity.type
_entity.pdbx_description
1 polymer ?
#
loop_
_entity_poly.entity_id
_entity_poly.type
_entity_poly.pdbx_seq_one_letter_code
_entity_poly.pdbx_strand_id
1 'polypeptide(L)' 'NNKHQYTNLNNKHQYTNLNNKHQYTCLNNKHQYTNLNNKHQYTCLNNKHQYTNLNNKH' A
#
# COMPACT_ATOMS: atom_id res chain seq x y z
N ASN A 1 4.81 14.21 -5.24
CA ASN A 1 4.01 14.28 -3.99
C ASN A 1 2.55 14.40 -4.39
N ASN A 2 1.90 13.28 -4.69
CA ASN A 2 0.48 13.33 -5.07
C ASN A 2 -0.35 13.61 -3.83
N LYS A 3 -1.33 14.51 -3.96
CA LYS A 3 -2.17 14.89 -2.80
C LYS A 3 -3.07 13.72 -2.40
N HIS A 4 -3.60 13.01 -3.38
CA HIS A 4 -4.40 11.80 -3.24
C HIS A 4 -3.92 10.73 -4.22
N GLN A 5 -3.83 9.47 -3.78
CA GLN A 5 -3.57 8.33 -4.65
C GLN A 5 -4.50 7.15 -4.32
N TYR A 6 -4.97 6.49 -5.37
CA TYR A 6 -5.75 5.25 -5.30
C TYR A 6 -4.99 4.15 -6.05
N THR A 7 -4.79 3.01 -5.40
CA THR A 7 -4.07 1.86 -5.99
C THR A 7 -4.89 0.60 -5.80
N ASN A 8 -5.09 -0.17 -6.89
CA ASN A 8 -5.68 -1.51 -6.85
C ASN A 8 -4.79 -2.47 -7.64
N LEU A 9 -4.29 -3.54 -7.02
CA LEU A 9 -3.46 -4.54 -7.69
C LEU A 9 -3.89 -5.96 -7.33
N ASN A 10 -3.85 -6.85 -8.31
CA ASN A 10 -4.13 -8.27 -8.17
C ASN A 10 -3.10 -9.10 -8.94
N ASN A 11 -2.12 -9.67 -8.23
CA ASN A 11 -0.97 -10.36 -8.83
C ASN A 11 -0.46 -11.50 -7.93
N LYS A 12 0.32 -12.45 -8.45
CA LYS A 12 0.93 -13.49 -7.59
C LYS A 12 1.97 -12.91 -6.64
N HIS A 13 2.86 -12.06 -7.15
CA HIS A 13 3.94 -11.42 -6.38
C HIS A 13 3.91 -9.92 -6.63
N GLN A 14 4.00 -9.12 -5.57
CA GLN A 14 4.04 -7.66 -5.71
C GLN A 14 5.01 -6.97 -4.75
N TYR A 15 5.60 -5.89 -5.24
CA TYR A 15 6.40 -4.95 -4.48
C TYR A 15 5.86 -3.54 -4.75
N THR A 16 5.41 -2.85 -3.70
CA THR A 16 4.80 -1.52 -3.83
C THR A 16 5.48 -0.52 -2.88
N ASN A 17 5.86 0.64 -3.41
CA ASN A 17 6.37 1.76 -2.61
C ASN A 17 5.58 3.02 -2.96
N LEU A 18 4.91 3.63 -1.98
CA LEU A 18 4.03 4.77 -2.19
C LEU A 18 4.29 5.87 -1.16
N ASN A 19 4.28 7.12 -1.63
CA ASN A 19 4.57 8.30 -0.82
C ASN A 19 3.63 9.45 -1.18
N ASN A 20 2.51 9.56 -0.47
CA ASN A 20 1.43 10.52 -0.75
C ASN A 20 0.85 11.14 0.52
N LYS A 21 0.23 12.31 0.43
CA LYS A 21 -0.46 12.88 1.60
C LYS A 21 -1.64 12.01 2.03
N HIS A 22 -2.51 11.66 1.09
CA HIS A 22 -3.66 10.79 1.30
C HIS A 22 -3.59 9.58 0.36
N GLN A 23 -3.80 8.39 0.90
CA GLN A 23 -3.73 7.17 0.10
C GLN A 23 -4.84 6.18 0.41
N TYR A 24 -5.39 5.57 -0.63
CA TYR A 24 -6.26 4.42 -0.55
C TYR A 24 -5.66 3.27 -1.37
N THR A 25 -5.55 2.08 -0.79
CA THR A 25 -4.87 0.96 -1.43
C THR A 25 -5.59 -0.34 -1.17
N CYS A 26 -5.90 -1.08 -2.24
CA CYS A 26 -6.41 -2.44 -2.21
C CYS A 26 -5.43 -3.36 -2.91
N LEU A 27 -4.95 -4.41 -2.25
CA LEU A 27 -4.02 -5.37 -2.84
C LEU A 27 -4.48 -6.80 -2.57
N ASN A 28 -4.49 -7.61 -3.62
CA ASN A 28 -4.85 -9.02 -3.54
C ASN A 28 -3.74 -9.87 -4.17
N ASN A 29 -2.79 -10.34 -3.36
CA ASN A 29 -1.61 -11.04 -3.86
C ASN A 29 -1.26 -12.31 -3.07
N LYS A 30 -0.60 -13.30 -3.68
CA LYS A 30 -0.08 -14.44 -2.89
C LYS A 30 1.07 -14.01 -1.99
N HIS A 31 2.02 -13.24 -2.54
CA HIS A 31 3.15 -12.69 -1.82
C HIS A 31 3.26 -11.19 -2.07
N GLN A 32 3.42 -10.42 -1.00
CA GLN A 32 3.47 -8.97 -1.08
C GLN A 32 4.55 -8.38 -0.18
N TYR A 33 5.25 -7.38 -0.71
CA TYR A 33 6.02 -6.43 0.07
C TYR A 33 5.51 -5.02 -0.20
N THR A 34 5.20 -4.26 0.85
CA THR A 34 4.68 -2.90 0.71
C THR A 34 5.37 -1.93 1.66
N ASN A 35 5.74 -0.76 1.15
CA ASN A 35 6.22 0.37 1.93
C ASN A 35 5.35 1.60 1.65
N LEU A 36 4.69 2.13 2.67
CA LEU A 36 3.82 3.30 2.57
C LEU A 36 4.33 4.42 3.47
N ASN A 37 4.49 5.62 2.94
CA ASN A 37 4.83 6.81 3.71
C ASN A 37 3.81 7.94 3.47
N ASN A 38 2.84 8.06 4.36
CA ASN A 38 1.66 8.90 4.14
C ASN A 38 1.31 9.78 5.35
N LYS A 39 0.44 10.79 5.18
CA LYS A 39 -0.20 11.47 6.33
C LYS A 39 -1.48 10.77 6.74
N HIS A 40 -2.31 10.45 5.76
CA HIS A 40 -3.56 9.70 5.95
C HIS A 40 -3.59 8.52 4.98
N GLN A 41 -3.96 7.34 5.48
CA GLN A 41 -4.01 6.14 4.66
C GLN A 41 -5.15 5.21 5.04
N TYR A 42 -5.68 4.53 4.03
CA TYR A 42 -6.56 3.38 4.15
C TYR A 42 -6.03 2.25 3.27
N THR A 43 -5.85 1.08 3.87
CA THR A 43 -5.26 -0.10 3.22
C THR A 43 -6.13 -1.33 3.45
N CYS A 44 -6.46 -2.03 2.37
CA CYS A 44 -7.07 -3.35 2.37
C CYS A 44 -6.13 -4.33 1.68
N LEU A 45 -5.71 -5.37 2.40
CA LEU A 45 -4.72 -6.34 1.94
C LEU A 45 -5.31 -7.75 2.07
N ASN A 46 -5.44 -8.47 0.96
CA ASN A 46 -5.80 -9.88 0.96
C ASN A 46 -4.62 -10.70 0.43
N ASN A 47 -3.72 -11.10 1.34
CA ASN A 47 -2.50 -11.79 0.98
C ASN A 47 -2.25 -13.06 1.77
N LYS A 48 -1.64 -14.07 1.12
CA LYS A 48 -1.19 -15.29 1.83
C LYS A 48 0.08 -15.04 2.63
N HIS A 49 1.03 -14.31 2.05
CA HIS A 49 2.27 -13.89 2.71
C HIS A 49 2.49 -12.41 2.47
N GLN A 50 2.74 -11.64 3.54
CA GLN A 50 2.90 -10.20 3.43
C GLN A 50 3.97 -9.66 4.36
N TYR A 51 4.71 -8.68 3.86
CA TYR A 51 5.51 -7.76 4.65
C TYR A 51 5.03 -6.34 4.35
N THR A 52 4.76 -5.56 5.39
CA THR A 52 4.27 -4.19 5.24
C THR A 52 5.01 -3.27 6.20
N ASN A 53 5.58 -2.21 5.66
CA ASN A 53 6.12 -1.09 6.41
C ASN A 53 5.23 0.14 6.18
N LEU A 54 4.76 0.75 7.26
CA LEU A 54 3.85 1.89 7.25
C LEU A 54 4.44 3.00 8.08
N ASN A 55 4.72 4.13 7.45
CA ASN A 55 5.12 5.34 8.13
C ASN A 55 4.03 6.42 7.97
N ASN A 56 3.27 6.63 9.03
CA ASN A 56 2.26 7.68 9.08
C ASN A 56 2.81 8.90 9.82
N LYS A 57 2.81 10.06 9.15
CA LYS A 57 3.15 11.33 9.77
C LYS A 57 1.87 12.04 10.21
N HIS A 58 1.72 12.33 11.51
CA HIS A 58 0.71 13.26 11.99
C HIS A 58 1.03 14.68 11.44
#